data_AF-A0A6N7MB02-F1
#
_entry.id   AF-A0A6N7MB02-F1
#
_cell.length_a   1.000
_cell.length_b   1.000
_cell.length_c   1.000
_cell.angle_alpha   90.00
_cell.angle_beta   90.00
_cell.angle_gamma   90.00
#
_symmetry.space_group_name_H-M   'P 1'
#
loop_
_entity.id
_entity.type
_entity.pdbx_description
1 polymer ?
#
loop_
_entity_poly.entity_id
_entity_poly.type
_entity_poly.pdbx_seq_one_letter_code
_entity_poly.pdbx_strand_id
1 'polypeptide(L)'
;MQQLIIKMLLRNTENFGLDLSRRFVTPYTKYAGGIKLISTSTLTQQDTLPVLVPLKFNYQDYWIGRSFLLNPTSRSRLVISGRYVSKYIIKRPEIGENTKYKYRDYILYLGSIAFSRQNYYKTNLIYNFGRTEDIPYGTLIEFTGGYEDYELYNRIYTGLRISHGNYFQKIGFLHSSFNIAGYIRNKAYQQGMIRVKTNYFTNLFTIRNYQLRQFINLDYTIGIRRFEDELISISNKNGIRGLKSDSLSGVQRLT
;
A
#
# COMPACT_ATOMS: atom_id res chain seq x y z
N MET A 1 -16.70 -7.54 0.01
CA MET A 1 -16.00 -8.83 0.14
C MET A 1 -15.65 -8.95 1.61
N GLN A 2 -16.39 -9.77 2.37
CA GLN A 2 -16.06 -10.09 3.76
C GLN A 2 -14.97 -11.19 3.73
N GLN A 3 -13.82 -10.97 4.36
CA GLN A 3 -12.86 -12.03 4.62
C GLN A 3 -12.82 -12.26 6.13
N LEU A 4 -13.48 -13.32 6.58
CA LEU A 4 -13.30 -13.85 7.91
C LEU A 4 -12.03 -14.72 7.88
N ILE A 5 -10.92 -14.22 8.41
CA ILE A 5 -9.68 -15.01 8.52
C ILE A 5 -9.71 -15.74 9.86
N ILE A 6 -10.19 -16.98 9.85
CA ILE A 6 -10.07 -17.89 10.98
C ILE A 6 -8.70 -18.57 10.88
N LYS A 7 -7.81 -18.22 11.83
CA LYS A 7 -6.56 -18.89 12.21
C LYS A 7 -5.63 -19.28 11.05
N MET A 8 -4.69 -18.40 10.71
CA MET A 8 -3.58 -18.72 9.80
C MET A 8 -2.32 -19.07 10.60
N LEU A 9 -2.01 -20.37 10.69
CA LEU A 9 -0.77 -20.88 11.28
C LEU A 9 0.35 -20.86 10.23
N LEU A 10 1.23 -19.87 10.31
CA LEU A 10 2.56 -19.94 9.69
C LEU A 10 3.53 -20.38 10.79
N ARG A 11 4.19 -21.53 10.61
CA ARG A 11 5.10 -22.32 11.49
C ARG A 11 5.44 -21.86 12.94
N ASN A 12 5.50 -20.56 13.27
CA ASN A 12 5.76 -19.97 14.61
C ASN A 12 4.91 -18.69 14.94
N THR A 13 3.82 -18.43 14.21
CA THR A 13 2.96 -17.24 14.37
C THR A 13 1.49 -17.65 14.47
N GLU A 14 0.84 -17.22 15.54
CA GLU A 14 -0.59 -17.32 15.75
C GLU A 14 -1.24 -15.94 15.59
N ASN A 15 -2.18 -15.85 14.66
CA ASN A 15 -2.98 -14.65 14.43
C ASN A 15 -4.46 -14.96 14.62
N PHE A 16 -5.12 -14.18 15.46
CA PHE A 16 -6.57 -14.19 15.62
C PHE A 16 -7.11 -12.79 15.36
N GLY A 17 -8.13 -12.65 14.54
CA GLY A 17 -8.64 -11.32 14.23
C GLY A 17 -9.84 -11.29 13.31
N LEU A 18 -10.33 -10.07 13.11
CA LEU A 18 -11.47 -9.71 12.28
C LEU A 18 -11.03 -8.60 11.31
N ASP A 19 -11.38 -8.72 10.04
CA ASP A 19 -11.14 -7.72 8.99
C ASP A 19 -12.42 -7.53 8.18
N LEU A 20 -13.14 -6.44 8.47
CA LEU A 20 -14.34 -6.05 7.76
C LEU A 20 -14.04 -4.76 7.02
N SER A 21 -14.22 -4.75 5.70
CA SER A 21 -14.02 -3.54 4.92
C SER A 21 -15.00 -3.41 3.76
N ARG A 22 -15.40 -2.16 3.51
CA ARG A 22 -16.19 -1.72 2.37
C ARG A 22 -15.43 -0.61 1.67
N ARG A 23 -15.06 -0.86 0.41
CA ARG A 23 -14.34 0.12 -0.43
C ARG A 23 -15.32 0.95 -1.24
N PHE A 24 -14.83 2.05 -1.80
CA PHE A 24 -15.51 2.79 -2.84
C PHE A 24 -15.52 1.99 -4.15
N VAL A 25 -16.58 1.21 -4.38
CA VAL A 25 -16.69 0.34 -5.58
C VAL A 25 -17.03 1.15 -6.83
N THR A 26 -17.91 2.14 -6.70
CA THR A 26 -18.35 2.98 -7.81
C THR A 26 -18.14 4.46 -7.49
N PRO A 27 -18.13 5.36 -8.51
CA PRO A 27 -18.10 6.81 -8.28
C PRO A 27 -19.28 7.30 -7.43
N TYR A 28 -20.40 6.58 -7.44
CA TYR A 28 -21.62 6.90 -6.69
C TYR A 28 -21.64 6.36 -5.25
N THR A 29 -20.66 5.51 -4.89
CA THR A 29 -20.58 4.99 -3.52
C THR A 29 -20.25 6.14 -2.57
N LYS A 30 -21.21 6.54 -1.72
CA LYS A 30 -21.06 7.70 -0.83
C LYS A 30 -20.17 7.43 0.37
N TYR A 31 -20.24 6.23 0.95
CA TYR A 31 -19.52 5.87 2.18
C TYR A 31 -18.70 4.60 1.98
N ALA A 32 -17.52 4.61 2.57
CA ALA A 32 -16.62 3.49 2.65
C ALA A 32 -15.96 3.48 4.03
N GLY A 33 -15.48 2.33 4.46
CA GLY A 33 -14.85 2.20 5.76
C GLY A 33 -14.37 0.79 6.03
N GLY A 34 -13.65 0.61 7.11
CA GLY A 34 -13.20 -0.69 7.54
C GLY A 34 -12.78 -0.71 8.99
N ILE A 35 -12.83 -1.92 9.53
CA ILE A 35 -12.46 -2.28 10.89
C ILE A 35 -11.56 -3.51 10.79
N LYS A 36 -10.36 -3.39 11.34
CA LYS A 36 -9.42 -4.50 11.47
C LYS A 36 -8.95 -4.59 12.91
N LEU A 37 -9.17 -5.74 13.53
CA LEU A 37 -8.74 -6.07 14.88
C LEU A 37 -7.95 -7.36 14.81
N ILE A 38 -6.68 -7.34 15.20
CA ILE A 38 -5.81 -8.52 15.14
C ILE A 38 -5.06 -8.63 16.46
N SER A 39 -5.09 -9.80 17.07
CA SER A 39 -4.15 -10.20 18.11
C SER A 39 -3.14 -11.16 17.49
N THR A 40 -1.86 -10.83 17.64
CA THR A 40 -0.75 -11.62 17.10
C THR A 40 0.12 -12.10 18.24
N SER A 41 0.46 -13.38 18.21
CA SER A 41 1.48 -14.00 19.05
C SER A 41 2.49 -14.69 18.14
N THR A 42 3.76 -14.31 18.21
CA THR A 42 4.80 -14.85 17.35
C THR A 42 6.10 -15.02 18.12
N LEU A 43 6.92 -15.97 17.70
CA LEU A 43 8.30 -16.09 18.15
C LEU A 43 9.21 -15.42 17.12
N THR A 44 9.96 -14.41 17.56
CA THR A 44 10.92 -13.68 16.73
C THR A 44 12.34 -14.02 17.17
N GLN A 45 13.26 -14.12 16.22
CA GLN A 45 14.69 -14.23 16.53
C GLN A 45 15.24 -12.85 16.92
N GLN A 46 16.12 -12.82 17.92
CA GLN A 46 16.91 -11.63 18.29
C GLN A 46 18.21 -11.62 17.47
N ASP A 47 18.63 -10.46 16.95
CA ASP A 47 19.64 -10.43 15.87
C ASP A 47 21.00 -11.00 16.26
N THR A 48 21.38 -10.92 17.53
CA THR A 48 22.68 -11.34 18.06
C THR A 48 22.70 -12.75 18.64
N LEU A 49 21.55 -13.36 18.91
CA LEU A 49 21.46 -14.69 19.52
C LEU A 49 20.38 -15.53 18.81
N PRO A 50 20.60 -16.83 18.56
CA PRO A 50 19.57 -17.73 18.01
C PRO A 50 18.50 -18.08 19.06
N VAL A 51 18.14 -17.14 19.91
CA VAL A 51 17.09 -17.26 20.93
C VAL A 51 15.80 -16.73 20.32
N LEU A 52 14.78 -17.58 20.32
CA LEU A 52 13.42 -17.20 19.96
C LEU A 52 12.78 -16.51 21.15
N VAL A 53 12.37 -15.27 20.94
CA VAL A 53 11.78 -14.42 21.97
C VAL A 53 10.32 -14.15 21.60
N PRO A 54 9.38 -14.22 22.55
CA PRO A 54 7.97 -13.99 22.25
C PRO A 54 7.67 -12.52 22.00
N LEU A 55 6.92 -12.26 20.92
CA LEU A 55 6.30 -10.99 20.61
C LEU A 55 4.78 -11.19 20.56
N LYS A 56 4.05 -10.49 21.42
CA LYS A 56 2.59 -10.47 21.47
C LYS A 56 2.07 -9.05 21.41
N PHE A 57 1.15 -8.77 20.50
CA PHE A 57 0.55 -7.44 20.36
C PHE A 57 -0.89 -7.50 19.86
N ASN A 58 -1.64 -6.45 20.17
CA ASN A 58 -2.96 -6.16 19.61
C ASN A 58 -2.82 -5.01 18.61
N TYR A 59 -3.46 -5.16 17.45
CA TYR A 59 -3.49 -4.19 16.38
C TYR A 59 -4.95 -3.84 16.07
N GLN A 60 -5.25 -2.56 16.09
CA GLN A 60 -6.56 -2.00 15.80
C GLN A 60 -6.45 -0.97 14.68
N ASP A 61 -7.38 -0.99 13.76
CA ASP A 61 -7.34 -0.14 12.58
C ASP A 61 -8.77 0.13 12.11
N TYR A 62 -9.18 1.38 12.25
CA TYR A 62 -10.49 1.86 11.88
C TYR A 62 -10.33 2.97 10.86
N TRP A 63 -11.07 2.92 9.77
CA TRP A 63 -11.13 4.02 8.83
C TRP A 63 -12.53 4.22 8.30
N ILE A 64 -12.86 5.47 7.99
CA ILE A 64 -14.11 5.86 7.37
C ILE A 64 -13.84 6.96 6.36
N GLY A 65 -14.58 6.93 5.26
CA GLY A 65 -14.48 7.95 4.23
C GLY A 65 -15.84 8.27 3.63
N ARG A 66 -15.98 9.51 3.21
CA ARG A 66 -17.14 10.01 2.46
C ARG A 66 -16.69 10.55 1.11
N SER A 67 -17.40 10.15 0.07
CA SER A 67 -17.22 10.59 -1.31
C SER A 67 -18.30 11.61 -1.68
N PHE A 68 -17.86 12.68 -2.32
CA PHE A 68 -18.68 13.76 -2.87
C PHE A 68 -18.50 13.74 -4.39
N LEU A 69 -19.54 13.35 -5.10
CA LEU A 69 -19.53 13.34 -6.57
C LEU A 69 -19.53 14.80 -7.05
N LEU A 70 -18.48 15.21 -7.76
CA LEU A 70 -18.34 16.56 -8.28
C LEU A 70 -18.96 16.68 -9.67
N ASN A 71 -18.74 15.68 -10.53
CA ASN A 71 -19.29 15.66 -11.88
C ASN A 71 -19.63 14.22 -12.29
N PRO A 72 -20.92 13.89 -12.51
CA PRO A 72 -21.36 12.55 -12.91
C PRO A 72 -20.82 12.10 -14.27
N THR A 73 -20.76 13.01 -15.25
CA THR A 73 -20.33 12.72 -16.63
C THR A 73 -18.86 12.35 -16.70
N SER A 74 -18.00 13.15 -16.05
CA SER A 74 -16.58 12.86 -16.01
C SER A 74 -16.20 11.81 -14.96
N ARG A 75 -17.15 11.44 -14.10
CA ARG A 75 -17.00 10.56 -12.93
C ARG A 75 -15.93 11.05 -11.95
N SER A 76 -15.87 12.37 -11.77
CA SER A 76 -14.96 13.00 -10.81
C SER A 76 -15.60 13.14 -9.44
N ARG A 77 -14.83 12.89 -8.39
CA ARG A 77 -15.27 13.00 -7.00
C ARG A 77 -14.15 13.51 -6.10
N LEU A 78 -14.55 14.12 -5.00
CA LEU A 78 -13.69 14.42 -3.86
C LEU A 78 -13.99 13.40 -2.76
N VAL A 79 -12.97 12.87 -2.11
CA VAL A 79 -13.09 11.93 -1.00
C VAL A 79 -12.40 12.53 0.20
N ILE A 80 -13.08 12.55 1.33
CA ILE A 80 -12.51 12.93 2.62
C ILE A 80 -12.55 11.68 3.50
N SER A 81 -11.43 11.36 4.15
CA SER A 81 -11.36 10.19 5.01
C SER A 81 -10.55 10.43 6.28
N GLY A 82 -10.87 9.65 7.31
CA GLY A 82 -10.14 9.59 8.57
C GLY A 82 -9.80 8.15 8.91
N ARG A 83 -8.65 7.95 9.54
CA ARG A 83 -8.17 6.64 9.99
C ARG A 83 -7.49 6.74 11.34
N TYR A 84 -7.77 5.75 12.18
CA TYR A 84 -7.12 5.51 13.45
C TYR A 84 -6.43 4.15 13.37
N VAL A 85 -5.16 4.10 13.74
CA VAL A 85 -4.43 2.85 13.90
C VAL A 85 -3.79 2.84 15.27
N SER A 86 -3.91 1.73 15.98
CA SER A 86 -3.23 1.53 17.26
C SER A 86 -2.57 0.17 17.28
N LYS A 87 -1.35 0.14 17.79
CA LYS A 87 -0.63 -1.09 18.09
C LYS A 87 -0.18 -1.04 19.54
N TYR A 88 -0.65 -2.02 20.30
CA TYR A 88 -0.33 -2.18 21.71
C TYR A 88 0.34 -3.52 21.95
N ILE A 89 1.53 -3.49 22.52
CA ILE A 89 2.41 -4.63 22.75
C ILE A 89 2.17 -5.15 24.15
N ILE A 90 1.81 -6.42 24.21
CA ILE A 90 1.59 -7.16 25.46
C ILE A 90 2.90 -7.77 25.94
N LYS A 91 3.73 -8.26 25.01
CA LYS A 91 5.01 -8.89 25.32
C LYS A 91 6.00 -8.63 24.18
N ARG A 92 7.24 -8.28 24.50
CA ARG A 92 8.31 -8.06 23.53
C ARG A 92 9.67 -8.45 24.12
N PRO A 93 10.69 -8.66 23.26
CA PRO A 93 12.08 -8.74 23.69
C PRO A 93 12.54 -7.43 24.35
N GLU A 94 13.64 -7.46 25.10
CA GLU A 94 14.34 -6.23 25.49
C GLU A 94 14.84 -5.51 24.24
N ILE A 95 14.59 -4.20 24.18
CA ILE A 95 14.96 -3.34 23.07
C ILE A 95 15.76 -2.15 23.59
N GLY A 96 16.87 -1.81 22.92
CA GLY A 96 17.57 -0.56 23.15
C GLY A 96 16.81 0.63 22.56
N GLU A 97 17.19 1.86 22.93
CA GLU A 97 16.52 3.10 22.50
C GLU A 97 16.47 3.27 20.97
N ASN A 98 17.47 2.77 20.25
CA ASN A 98 17.58 2.90 18.79
C ASN A 98 17.12 1.66 18.00
N THR A 99 16.58 0.63 18.65
CA THR A 99 16.22 -0.62 17.95
C THR A 99 14.71 -0.79 17.75
N LYS A 100 14.35 -1.02 16.49
CA LYS A 100 13.18 -1.71 15.92
C LYS A 100 11.79 -1.10 16.13
N TYR A 101 11.27 -0.43 15.10
CA TYR A 101 9.88 0.06 15.04
C TYR A 101 8.87 -1.08 15.23
N LYS A 102 9.21 -2.29 14.76
CA LYS A 102 8.35 -3.48 14.89
C LYS A 102 8.03 -3.85 16.34
N TYR A 103 8.80 -3.43 17.32
CA TYR A 103 8.60 -3.79 18.74
C TYR A 103 8.14 -2.62 19.61
N ARG A 104 7.57 -1.58 19.01
CA ARG A 104 7.05 -0.43 19.75
C ARG A 104 5.56 -0.22 19.60
N ASP A 105 5.02 0.42 20.64
CA ASP A 105 3.65 0.89 20.70
C ASP A 105 3.50 2.18 19.91
N TYR A 106 2.34 2.32 19.28
CA TYR A 106 1.97 3.58 18.66
C TYR A 106 0.47 3.72 18.48
N ILE A 107 0.06 4.98 18.43
CA ILE A 107 -1.26 5.40 17.98
C ILE A 107 -1.07 6.39 16.84
N LEU A 108 -1.71 6.14 15.70
CA LEU A 108 -1.63 6.95 14.50
C LEU A 108 -3.02 7.44 14.11
N TYR A 109 -3.17 8.76 14.03
CA TYR A 109 -4.35 9.45 13.51
C TYR A 109 -4.02 10.02 12.14
N LEU A 110 -4.80 9.67 11.12
CA LEU A 110 -4.64 10.18 9.77
C LEU A 110 -5.94 10.82 9.27
N GLY A 111 -5.80 11.90 8.52
CA GLY A 111 -6.84 12.47 7.68
C GLY A 111 -6.35 12.56 6.24
N SER A 112 -7.23 12.31 5.27
CA SER A 112 -6.89 12.49 3.86
C SER A 112 -7.98 13.19 3.07
N ILE A 113 -7.54 13.89 2.02
CA ILE A 113 -8.38 14.49 1.00
C ILE A 113 -7.86 13.98 -0.34
N ALA A 114 -8.75 13.40 -1.14
CA ALA A 114 -8.42 12.84 -2.43
C ALA A 114 -9.39 13.31 -3.53
N PHE A 115 -8.84 13.87 -4.59
CA PHE A 115 -9.54 14.05 -5.85
C PHE A 115 -9.33 12.80 -6.71
N SER A 116 -10.41 12.21 -7.22
CA SER A 116 -10.31 11.08 -8.15
C SER A 116 -11.28 11.24 -9.31
N ARG A 117 -10.81 10.94 -10.52
CA ARG A 117 -11.59 10.83 -11.74
C ARG A 117 -11.25 9.50 -12.38
N GLN A 118 -12.24 8.63 -12.55
CA GLN A 118 -12.01 7.28 -13.08
C GLN A 118 -13.05 6.92 -14.14
N ASN A 119 -12.57 6.58 -15.32
CA ASN A 119 -13.34 6.06 -16.44
C ASN A 119 -12.74 4.73 -16.89
N TYR A 120 -13.43 4.07 -17.81
CA TYR A 120 -13.00 2.78 -18.35
C TYR A 120 -13.02 2.86 -19.87
N TYR A 121 -11.99 2.33 -20.49
CA TYR A 121 -11.99 2.11 -21.93
C TYR A 121 -11.88 0.61 -22.21
N LYS A 122 -12.53 0.19 -23.29
CA LYS A 122 -12.65 -1.20 -23.68
C LYS A 122 -11.48 -1.58 -24.57
N THR A 123 -10.83 -2.69 -24.25
CA THR A 123 -9.80 -3.31 -25.10
C THR A 123 -9.85 -4.82 -24.90
N ASN A 124 -9.07 -5.59 -25.64
CA ASN A 124 -9.03 -7.05 -25.52
C ASN A 124 -7.57 -7.52 -25.48
N LEU A 125 -7.37 -8.80 -25.12
CA LEU A 125 -6.06 -9.46 -25.18
C LEU A 125 -5.00 -8.76 -24.31
N ILE A 126 -5.40 -8.33 -23.11
CA ILE A 126 -4.49 -7.80 -22.10
C ILE A 126 -4.15 -8.93 -21.11
N TYR A 127 -5.19 -9.54 -20.53
CA TYR A 127 -5.07 -10.63 -19.56
C TYR A 127 -5.81 -11.90 -20.01
N ASN A 128 -6.91 -11.76 -20.75
CA ASN A 128 -7.74 -12.87 -21.20
C ASN A 128 -7.79 -12.96 -22.72
N PHE A 129 -7.77 -14.20 -23.23
CA PHE A 129 -7.98 -14.46 -24.65
C PHE A 129 -9.46 -14.28 -25.02
N GLY A 130 -9.73 -13.44 -26.03
CA GLY A 130 -11.05 -13.36 -26.69
C GLY A 130 -12.16 -12.59 -25.95
N ARG A 131 -11.90 -11.97 -24.79
CA ARG A 131 -12.91 -11.13 -24.09
C ARG A 131 -12.51 -9.66 -24.10
N THR A 132 -13.51 -8.80 -24.17
CA THR A 132 -13.33 -7.36 -23.91
C THR A 132 -13.11 -7.14 -22.42
N GLU A 133 -12.08 -6.37 -22.11
CA GLU A 133 -11.63 -6.00 -20.79
C GLU A 133 -11.78 -4.48 -20.62
N ASP A 134 -12.29 -4.07 -19.46
CA ASP A 134 -12.43 -2.67 -19.09
C ASP A 134 -11.16 -2.22 -18.34
N ILE A 135 -10.36 -1.38 -18.99
CA ILE A 135 -9.14 -0.85 -18.39
C ILE A 135 -9.43 0.52 -17.77
N PRO A 136 -9.21 0.69 -16.45
CA PRO A 136 -9.43 1.95 -15.78
C PRO A 136 -8.39 2.98 -16.22
N TYR A 137 -8.85 4.20 -16.48
CA TYR A 137 -8.01 5.36 -16.77
C TYR A 137 -8.54 6.59 -16.05
N GLY A 138 -7.69 7.60 -15.87
CA GLY A 138 -8.01 8.85 -15.20
C GLY A 138 -6.95 9.32 -14.23
N THR A 139 -7.34 10.06 -13.21
CA THR A 139 -6.43 10.77 -12.31
C THR A 139 -6.82 10.58 -10.86
N LEU A 140 -5.82 10.42 -9.99
CA LEU A 140 -5.93 10.44 -8.53
C LEU A 140 -4.90 11.42 -7.99
N ILE A 141 -5.32 12.32 -7.12
CA ILE A 141 -4.44 13.18 -6.31
C ILE A 141 -4.94 13.05 -4.88
N GLU A 142 -4.09 12.59 -3.97
CA GLU A 142 -4.41 12.34 -2.58
C GLU A 142 -3.33 12.95 -1.69
N PHE A 143 -3.76 13.76 -0.74
CA PHE A 143 -2.93 14.27 0.34
C PHE A 143 -3.38 13.66 1.65
N THR A 144 -2.43 13.19 2.45
CA THR A 144 -2.67 12.58 3.76
C THR A 144 -1.78 13.27 4.78
N GLY A 145 -2.39 13.75 5.86
CA GLY A 145 -1.70 14.30 7.01
C GLY A 145 -2.09 13.54 8.27
N GLY A 146 -1.25 13.58 9.29
CA GLY A 146 -1.59 12.91 10.53
C GLY A 146 -0.59 13.12 11.65
N TYR A 147 -0.91 12.51 12.77
CA TYR A 147 -0.13 12.57 14.00
C TYR A 147 0.05 11.16 14.54
N GLU A 148 1.29 10.83 14.88
CA GLU A 148 1.64 9.58 15.54
C GLU A 148 2.16 9.86 16.94
N ASP A 149 1.45 9.32 17.92
CA ASP A 149 1.93 9.14 19.28
C ASP A 149 2.70 7.82 19.30
N TYR A 150 4.03 7.93 19.21
CA TYR A 150 4.93 6.80 19.19
C TYR A 150 5.61 6.71 20.55
N GLU A 151 5.80 5.49 21.05
CA GLU A 151 6.27 5.21 22.41
C GLU A 151 7.49 6.05 22.87
N LEU A 152 8.39 6.40 21.95
CA LEU A 152 9.57 7.23 22.25
C LEU A 152 9.34 8.73 22.10
N TYR A 153 8.46 9.15 21.19
CA TYR A 153 8.26 10.55 20.82
C TYR A 153 7.07 10.72 19.89
N ASN A 154 6.55 11.94 19.84
CA ASN A 154 5.49 12.31 18.92
C ASN A 154 6.02 12.82 17.58
N ARG A 155 5.28 12.58 16.50
CA ARG A 155 5.68 12.99 15.14
C ARG A 155 4.50 13.21 14.22
N ILE A 156 4.72 14.05 13.21
CA ILE A 156 3.71 14.38 12.19
C ILE A 156 3.94 13.49 10.99
N TYR A 157 2.89 12.84 10.49
CA TYR A 157 2.92 12.12 9.23
C TYR A 157 2.44 13.01 8.09
N THR A 158 3.13 12.96 6.96
CA THR A 158 2.69 13.60 5.71
C THR A 158 2.87 12.66 4.54
N GLY A 159 1.96 12.72 3.58
CA GLY A 159 2.01 11.92 2.37
C GLY A 159 1.27 12.58 1.22
N LEU A 160 1.82 12.42 0.02
CA LEU A 160 1.24 12.84 -1.24
C LEU A 160 1.29 11.67 -2.22
N ARG A 161 0.17 11.45 -2.89
CA ARG A 161 0.01 10.42 -3.91
C ARG A 161 -0.64 11.02 -5.14
N ILE A 162 0.01 10.82 -6.29
CA ILE A 162 -0.47 11.25 -7.60
C ILE A 162 -0.46 10.03 -8.52
N SER A 163 -1.54 9.81 -9.25
CA SER A 163 -1.67 8.74 -10.21
C SER A 163 -2.36 9.28 -11.46
N HIS A 164 -1.85 8.96 -12.63
CA HIS A 164 -2.50 9.28 -13.89
C HIS A 164 -2.36 8.12 -14.86
N GLY A 165 -3.47 7.73 -15.48
CA GLY A 165 -3.50 6.73 -16.53
C GLY A 165 -4.31 7.23 -17.70
N ASN A 166 -3.78 7.07 -18.92
CA ASN A 166 -4.48 7.44 -20.12
C ASN A 166 -4.14 6.53 -21.29
N TYR A 167 -5.08 6.44 -22.23
CA TYR A 167 -4.90 5.74 -23.49
C TYR A 167 -4.60 6.74 -24.62
N PHE A 168 -3.49 6.51 -25.32
CA PHE A 168 -3.07 7.30 -26.47
C PHE A 168 -3.20 6.45 -27.73
N GLN A 169 -4.04 6.86 -28.67
CA GLN A 169 -4.36 6.07 -29.88
C GLN A 169 -3.13 5.59 -30.67
N LYS A 170 -2.04 6.37 -30.71
CA LYS A 170 -0.83 6.02 -31.47
C LYS A 170 0.17 5.16 -30.70
N ILE A 171 0.20 5.26 -29.37
CA ILE A 171 1.29 4.73 -28.55
C ILE A 171 0.80 3.58 -27.66
N GLY A 172 -0.48 3.53 -27.29
CA GLY A 172 -1.04 2.56 -26.37
C GLY A 172 -1.43 3.18 -25.03
N PHE A 173 -1.46 2.38 -23.98
CA PHE A 173 -1.87 2.81 -22.65
C PHE A 173 -0.67 3.05 -21.75
N LEU A 174 -0.67 4.18 -21.04
CA LEU A 174 0.33 4.52 -20.06
C LEU A 174 -0.36 4.86 -18.75
N HIS A 175 0.08 4.23 -17.67
CA HIS A 175 -0.27 4.57 -16.30
C HIS A 175 1.00 4.85 -15.52
N SER A 176 1.04 5.98 -14.81
CA SER A 176 2.14 6.33 -13.93
C SER A 176 1.60 6.80 -12.57
N SER A 177 2.31 6.47 -11.51
CA SER A 177 1.99 6.88 -10.15
C SER A 177 3.25 7.29 -9.40
N PHE A 178 3.13 8.36 -8.63
CA PHE A 178 4.15 8.93 -7.78
C PHE A 178 3.61 9.00 -6.35
N ASN A 179 4.36 8.49 -5.39
CA ASN A 179 4.02 8.56 -3.98
C ASN A 179 5.24 9.06 -3.22
N ILE A 180 5.03 10.02 -2.33
CA ILE A 180 6.02 10.48 -1.37
C ILE A 180 5.36 10.56 0.00
N ALA A 181 5.98 10.00 1.02
CA ALA A 181 5.47 10.05 2.38
C ALA A 181 6.62 10.01 3.38
N GLY A 182 6.37 10.46 4.61
CA GLY A 182 7.35 10.39 5.68
C GLY A 182 6.85 11.04 6.96
N TYR A 183 7.71 10.97 7.97
CA TYR A 183 7.46 11.55 9.27
C TYR A 183 8.33 12.79 9.48
N ILE A 184 7.80 13.76 10.23
CA ILE A 184 8.49 15.00 10.59
C ILE A 184 8.56 15.06 12.11
N ARG A 185 9.78 15.24 12.62
CA ARG A 185 10.06 15.46 14.04
C ARG A 185 11.15 16.52 14.17
N ASN A 186 11.00 17.46 15.11
CA ASN A 186 12.00 18.50 15.39
C ASN A 186 12.52 19.21 14.12
N LYS A 187 11.62 19.52 13.17
CA LYS A 187 11.93 20.12 11.86
C LYS A 187 12.78 19.26 10.92
N ALA A 188 13.02 18.00 11.24
CA ALA A 188 13.72 17.04 10.40
C ALA A 188 12.77 15.96 9.86
N TYR A 189 12.89 15.65 8.57
CA TYR A 189 12.23 14.50 7.96
C TYR A 189 12.96 13.20 8.31
N GLN A 190 12.17 12.19 8.68
CA GLN A 190 12.58 10.84 9.06
C GLN A 190 11.66 9.82 8.42
N GLN A 191 12.16 8.61 8.18
CA GLN A 191 11.41 7.49 7.61
C GLN A 191 10.61 7.85 6.35
N GLY A 192 11.25 8.60 5.46
CA GLY A 192 10.68 8.95 4.17
C GLY A 192 10.61 7.76 3.23
N MET A 193 9.69 7.82 2.27
CA MET A 193 9.54 6.86 1.19
C MET A 193 9.12 7.60 -0.07
N ILE A 194 9.81 7.35 -1.17
CA ILE A 194 9.41 7.78 -2.51
C ILE A 194 9.19 6.51 -3.33
N ARG A 195 8.09 6.47 -4.08
CA ARG A 195 7.77 5.39 -5.01
C ARG A 195 7.26 5.92 -6.33
N VAL A 196 7.88 5.49 -7.41
CA VAL A 196 7.47 5.74 -8.79
C VAL A 196 7.09 4.41 -9.41
N LYS A 197 5.88 4.32 -9.96
CA LYS A 197 5.43 3.12 -10.67
C LYS A 197 4.84 3.49 -12.01
N THR A 198 5.32 2.85 -13.07
CA THR A 198 4.86 3.06 -14.44
C THR A 198 4.50 1.71 -15.06
N ASN A 199 3.32 1.65 -15.67
CA ASN A 199 2.82 0.50 -16.40
C ASN A 199 2.42 0.98 -17.78
N TYR A 200 3.00 0.37 -18.81
CA TYR A 200 2.75 0.72 -20.21
C TYR A 200 2.47 -0.54 -21.00
N PHE A 201 1.53 -0.45 -21.93
CA PHE A 201 1.37 -1.46 -22.96
C PHE A 201 1.02 -0.85 -24.30
N THR A 202 1.53 -1.47 -25.36
CA THR A 202 1.30 -1.02 -26.73
C THR A 202 -0.13 -1.30 -27.18
N ASN A 203 -0.52 -0.68 -28.30
CA ASN A 203 -1.64 -1.20 -29.08
C ASN A 203 -1.40 -2.66 -29.51
N LEU A 204 -2.48 -3.35 -29.83
CA LEU A 204 -2.41 -4.70 -30.39
C LEU A 204 -1.93 -4.59 -31.84
N PHE A 205 -0.74 -5.11 -32.12
CA PHE A 205 -0.23 -5.21 -33.48
C PHE A 205 -0.63 -6.55 -34.08
N THR A 206 -1.25 -6.52 -35.25
CA THR A 206 -1.61 -7.74 -35.98
C THR A 206 -0.69 -7.87 -37.20
N ILE A 207 0.14 -8.91 -37.21
CA ILE A 207 1.03 -9.24 -38.34
C ILE A 207 0.61 -10.62 -38.84
N ARG A 208 -0.10 -10.66 -39.98
CA ARG A 208 -0.75 -11.88 -40.51
C ARG A 208 -1.66 -12.51 -39.43
N ASN A 209 -1.33 -13.71 -38.97
CA ASN A 209 -2.07 -14.46 -37.95
C ASN A 209 -1.52 -14.24 -36.53
N TYR A 210 -0.48 -13.41 -36.37
CA TYR A 210 0.14 -13.13 -35.09
C TYR A 210 -0.40 -11.83 -34.50
N GLN A 211 -0.76 -11.88 -33.23
CA GLN A 211 -1.17 -10.71 -32.45
C GLN A 211 -0.12 -10.45 -31.37
N LEU A 212 0.50 -9.27 -31.40
CA LEU A 212 1.59 -8.89 -30.51
C LEU A 212 1.20 -7.66 -29.69
N ARG A 213 1.50 -7.71 -28.39
CA ARG A 213 1.46 -6.55 -27.49
C ARG A 213 2.67 -6.59 -26.58
N GLN A 214 3.33 -5.44 -26.44
CA GLN A 214 4.46 -5.30 -25.52
C GLN A 214 3.99 -4.67 -24.22
N PHE A 215 4.59 -5.10 -23.11
CA PHE A 215 4.30 -4.61 -21.76
C PHE A 215 5.59 -4.15 -21.10
N ILE A 216 5.56 -2.97 -20.49
CA ILE A 216 6.65 -2.41 -19.70
C ILE A 216 6.10 -2.09 -18.32
N ASN A 217 6.75 -2.62 -17.28
CA ASN A 217 6.42 -2.35 -15.89
C ASN A 217 7.69 -1.87 -15.20
N LEU A 218 7.62 -0.69 -14.60
CA LEU A 218 8.70 -0.09 -13.81
C LEU A 218 8.14 0.22 -12.43
N ASP A 219 8.81 -0.24 -11.37
CA ASP A 219 8.47 0.06 -9.99
C ASP A 219 9.74 0.37 -9.21
N TYR A 220 9.98 1.66 -9.00
CA TYR A 220 11.09 2.18 -8.23
C TYR A 220 10.60 2.63 -6.86
N THR A 221 11.27 2.18 -5.79
CA THR A 221 10.99 2.62 -4.42
C THR A 221 12.30 2.92 -3.70
N ILE A 222 12.38 4.05 -3.01
CA ILE A 222 13.51 4.44 -2.16
C ILE A 222 13.00 4.86 -0.78
N GLY A 223 13.66 4.35 0.25
CA GLY A 223 13.52 4.79 1.65
C GLY A 223 14.57 5.85 1.99
N ILE A 224 14.17 6.86 2.75
CA ILE A 224 15.02 7.97 3.17
C ILE A 224 15.04 7.99 4.71
N ARG A 225 16.23 7.82 5.32
CA ARG A 225 16.40 7.87 6.80
C ARG A 225 15.43 6.96 7.55
N ARG A 226 15.30 5.71 7.11
CA ARG A 226 14.48 4.68 7.76
C ARG A 226 15.26 3.99 8.89
N PHE A 227 14.56 3.35 9.82
CA PHE A 227 15.21 2.44 10.78
C PHE A 227 15.82 1.24 10.05
N GLU A 228 16.87 0.65 10.63
CA GLU A 228 17.61 -0.46 10.03
C GLU A 228 16.75 -1.70 9.76
N ASP A 229 15.65 -1.89 10.51
CA ASP A 229 14.72 -3.00 10.37
C ASP A 229 13.60 -2.76 9.34
N GLU A 230 13.49 -1.54 8.79
CA GLU A 230 12.49 -1.20 7.79
C GLU A 230 13.00 -1.39 6.37
N LEU A 231 13.13 -2.65 5.98
CA LEU A 231 13.64 -3.03 4.67
C LEU A 231 12.52 -3.15 3.64
N ILE A 232 12.77 -2.66 2.43
CA ILE A 232 11.90 -2.90 1.27
C ILE A 232 12.32 -4.24 0.68
N SER A 233 11.45 -5.25 0.80
CA SER A 233 11.74 -6.59 0.27
C SER A 233 11.33 -6.76 -1.19
N ILE A 234 12.14 -7.53 -1.91
CA ILE A 234 11.88 -8.01 -3.27
C ILE A 234 11.49 -9.49 -3.15
N SER A 235 10.19 -9.75 -3.01
CA SER A 235 9.65 -11.12 -2.99
C SER A 235 8.72 -11.34 -4.18
N ASN A 236 8.28 -12.58 -4.43
CA ASN A 236 7.38 -12.95 -5.53
C ASN A 236 6.06 -12.14 -5.58
N LYS A 237 5.63 -11.53 -4.46
CA LYS A 237 4.47 -10.63 -4.39
C LYS A 237 4.81 -9.16 -4.68
N ASN A 238 6.08 -8.78 -4.53
CA ASN A 238 6.57 -7.41 -4.53
C ASN A 238 7.66 -7.14 -5.59
N GLY A 239 8.01 -8.11 -6.43
CA GLY A 239 9.08 -7.99 -7.42
C GLY A 239 8.92 -8.96 -8.58
N ILE A 240 9.99 -9.65 -8.95
CA ILE A 240 10.04 -10.51 -10.15
C ILE A 240 9.25 -11.80 -9.92
N ARG A 241 8.34 -12.12 -10.85
CA ARG A 241 7.58 -13.37 -10.83
C ARG A 241 8.55 -14.55 -10.87
N GLY A 242 8.46 -15.45 -9.90
CA GLY A 242 9.31 -16.63 -9.79
C GLY A 242 10.47 -16.49 -8.79
N LEU A 243 10.78 -15.28 -8.34
CA LEU A 243 11.82 -15.04 -7.34
C LEU A 243 11.25 -15.19 -5.92
N LYS A 244 11.55 -16.30 -5.25
CA LYS A 244 11.27 -16.54 -3.83
C LYS A 244 12.56 -16.40 -3.04
N SER A 245 12.88 -15.18 -2.59
CA SER A 245 13.96 -14.96 -1.63
C SER A 245 13.52 -13.92 -0.62
N ASP A 246 13.61 -14.29 0.66
CA ASP A 246 13.35 -13.38 1.78
C ASP A 246 14.61 -12.56 2.16
N SER A 247 15.74 -12.86 1.50
CA SER A 247 17.06 -12.24 1.73
C SER A 247 17.31 -11.00 0.87
N LEU A 248 16.54 -10.81 -0.22
CA LEU A 248 16.67 -9.66 -1.11
C LEU A 248 15.85 -8.49 -0.56
N SER A 249 16.47 -7.75 0.35
CA SER A 249 15.86 -6.61 1.01
C SER A 249 16.86 -5.46 1.11
N GLY A 250 16.37 -4.23 1.01
CA GLY A 250 17.24 -3.06 1.02
C GLY A 250 16.47 -1.77 1.22
N VAL A 251 17.21 -0.66 1.25
CA VAL A 251 16.65 0.70 1.35
C VAL A 251 16.13 1.23 0.01
N GLN A 252 16.45 0.55 -1.09
CA GLN A 252 16.03 0.88 -2.44
C GLN A 252 15.63 -0.37 -3.22
N ARG A 253 14.72 -0.19 -4.17
CA ARG A 253 14.26 -1.24 -5.08
C ARG A 253 13.95 -0.65 -6.44
N LEU A 254 14.37 -1.35 -7.49
CA LEU A 254 13.90 -1.19 -8.86
C LEU A 254 13.49 -2.55 -9.39
N THR A 255 12.33 -2.63 -10.03
CA THR A 255 11.83 -3.84 -10.71
C THR A 255 11.10 -3.49 -11.98
#